data_AF-A0A1D2IBN8-F1
#
_entry.id   AF-A0A1D2IBN8-F1
#
_cell.length_a   1.000
_cell.length_b   1.000
_cell.length_c   1.000
_cell.angle_alpha   90.00
_cell.angle_beta   90.00
_cell.angle_gamma   90.00
#
_symmetry.space_group_name_H-M   'P 1'
#
loop_
_entity.id
_entity.type
_entity.pdbx_description
1 polymer ?
#
loop_
_entity_poly.entity_id
_entity_poly.type
_entity_poly.pdbx_seq_one_letter_code
_entity_poly.pdbx_strand_id
1 'polypeptide(L)' 'MAAHRPTGCGAPRACGCYAADSRETQKDLVSLKAGDKCADVWWGKEANGTPVRLWPCTGTAHQTWRRS' A
#
# COMPACT_ATOMS: atom_id res chain seq x y z
N MET A 1 19.53 12.54 -0.88
CA MET A 1 18.43 13.37 -1.40
C MET A 1 18.52 13.39 -2.93
N ALA A 2 17.94 12.39 -3.60
CA ALA A 2 17.65 12.39 -5.05
C ALA A 2 16.80 11.14 -5.36
N ALA A 3 15.81 11.33 -6.23
CA ALA A 3 14.73 10.39 -6.49
C ALA A 3 15.16 9.22 -7.40
N HIS A 4 14.70 7.99 -7.08
CA HIS A 4 14.65 6.90 -8.06
C HIS A 4 13.31 6.16 -7.96
N ARG A 5 12.26 6.77 -8.54
CA ARG A 5 11.19 5.98 -9.13
C ARG A 5 11.81 5.24 -10.32
N PRO A 6 11.72 3.91 -10.43
CA PRO A 6 12.18 3.24 -11.62
C PRO A 6 11.25 3.63 -12.77
N THR A 7 11.81 4.33 -13.75
CA THR A 7 11.31 4.41 -15.11
C THR A 7 11.31 2.98 -15.66
N GLY A 8 10.16 2.48 -16.11
CA GLY A 8 10.12 1.14 -16.67
C GLY A 8 8.75 0.68 -17.14
N CYS A 9 8.17 1.37 -18.13
CA CYS A 9 7.37 0.62 -19.12
C CYS A 9 8.38 0.06 -20.13
N GLY A 10 8.70 -1.23 -20.02
CA GLY A 10 9.74 -1.87 -20.81
C GLY A 10 9.39 -3.29 -21.24
N ALA A 11 8.31 -3.44 -22.00
CA ALA A 11 8.19 -4.28 -23.21
C ALA A 11 6.75 -4.83 -23.41
N PRO A 12 6.13 -4.57 -24.58
CA PRO A 12 4.99 -5.34 -25.05
C PRO A 12 5.50 -6.65 -25.70
N ARG A 13 4.68 -7.71 -25.68
CA ARG A 13 4.83 -8.97 -26.47
C ARG A 13 5.53 -10.19 -25.83
N ALA A 14 5.27 -10.48 -24.55
CA ALA A 14 5.42 -11.86 -24.05
C ALA A 14 4.09 -12.34 -23.45
N CYS A 15 3.56 -13.45 -23.98
CA CYS A 15 2.46 -14.16 -23.34
C CYS A 15 2.97 -14.72 -22.01
N GLY A 16 2.65 -14.03 -20.92
CA GLY A 16 2.89 -14.49 -19.56
C GLY A 16 3.77 -13.54 -18.75
N CYS A 17 3.15 -12.58 -18.06
CA CYS A 17 3.83 -11.70 -17.11
C CYS A 17 2.93 -11.42 -15.89
N TYR A 18 2.71 -12.41 -15.01
CA TYR A 18 2.48 -12.07 -13.60
C TYR A 18 3.81 -11.61 -13.04
N ALA A 19 4.15 -10.35 -13.31
CA ALA A 19 5.25 -9.68 -12.65
C ALA A 19 4.90 -9.63 -11.17
N ALA A 20 5.49 -10.51 -10.37
CA ALA A 20 5.46 -10.38 -8.92
C ALA A 20 6.36 -9.19 -8.54
N ASP A 21 5.85 -8.00 -8.78
CA ASP A 21 6.41 -6.75 -8.27
C ASP A 21 6.48 -6.86 -6.74
N SER A 22 7.64 -6.60 -6.15
CA SER A 22 7.84 -6.62 -4.71
C SER A 22 7.06 -5.51 -3.96
N ARG A 23 6.28 -4.68 -4.67
CA ARG A 23 5.27 -3.75 -4.13
C ARG A 23 3.82 -4.27 -4.30
N GLU A 24 3.63 -5.46 -4.88
CA GLU A 24 2.33 -6.14 -5.00
C GLU A 24 1.81 -6.58 -3.63
N THR A 25 2.70 -6.86 -2.68
CA THR A 25 2.30 -7.25 -1.33
C THR A 25 2.13 -6.06 -0.39
N GLN A 26 2.98 -5.03 -0.44
CA GLN A 26 2.95 -3.90 0.52
C GLN A 26 2.31 -2.63 -0.07
N LYS A 27 1.01 -2.43 0.19
CA LYS A 27 0.21 -1.29 -0.33
C LYS A 27 -0.78 -0.78 0.72
N ASP A 28 -1.22 0.47 0.58
CA ASP A 28 -2.26 1.01 1.45
C ASP A 28 -3.62 0.38 1.11
N LEU A 29 -4.40 0.01 2.14
CA LEU A 29 -5.74 -0.55 1.95
C LEU A 29 -6.76 0.58 1.96
N VAL A 30 -7.11 1.06 0.76
CA VAL A 30 -8.06 2.16 0.56
C VAL A 30 -9.49 1.64 0.47
N SER A 31 -10.40 2.25 1.23
CA SER A 31 -11.83 2.01 1.16
C SER A 31 -12.50 3.04 0.27
N LEU A 32 -12.84 2.62 -0.95
CA LEU A 32 -13.56 3.45 -1.93
C LEU A 32 -14.95 3.87 -1.41
N LYS A 33 -15.61 2.98 -0.65
CA LYS A 33 -16.93 3.25 -0.05
C LYS A 33 -16.88 4.29 1.07
N ALA A 34 -15.71 4.53 1.65
CA ALA A 34 -15.53 5.47 2.75
C ALA A 34 -14.90 6.80 2.31
N GLY A 35 -14.95 7.12 1.01
CA GLY A 35 -14.35 8.33 0.44
C GLY A 35 -12.83 8.24 0.40
N ASP A 36 -12.31 7.15 -0.16
CA ASP A 36 -10.88 6.92 -0.38
C ASP A 36 -10.01 7.04 0.88
N LYS A 37 -10.55 6.56 2.02
CA LYS A 37 -9.82 6.50 3.29
C LYS A 37 -9.00 5.23 3.41
N CYS A 38 -7.85 5.33 4.07
CA CYS A 38 -6.94 4.22 4.30
C CYS A 38 -7.26 3.50 5.62
N ALA A 39 -7.03 2.18 5.65
CA ALA A 39 -6.97 1.41 6.89
C ALA A 39 -5.76 1.85 7.71
N ASP A 40 -6.00 2.32 8.93
CA ASP A 40 -5.02 3.00 9.78
C ASP A 40 -5.05 2.40 11.19
N VAL A 41 -3.89 1.99 11.71
CA VAL A 41 -3.79 1.55 13.10
C VAL A 41 -3.95 2.78 14.01
N TRP A 42 -4.88 2.72 14.98
CA TRP A 42 -5.22 3.86 15.83
C TRP A 42 -3.98 4.45 16.54
N TRP A 43 -3.67 5.71 16.22
CA TRP A 43 -2.46 6.43 16.68
C TRP A 43 -1.12 5.76 16.32
N GLY A 44 -1.10 4.79 15.40
CA GLY A 44 0.09 4.01 15.07
C GLY A 44 0.62 3.17 16.23
N LYS A 45 -0.23 2.82 17.22
CA LYS A 45 0.20 1.98 18.35
C LYS A 45 0.40 0.53 17.90
N GLU A 46 1.56 -0.03 18.25
CA GLU A 46 1.96 -1.40 17.86
C GLU A 46 1.44 -2.48 18.82
N ALA A 47 0.73 -2.09 19.89
CA ALA A 47 0.17 -3.04 20.85
C ALA A 47 -0.92 -3.90 20.19
N ASN A 48 -0.86 -5.21 20.42
CA ASN A 48 -1.90 -6.14 19.96
C ASN A 48 -3.28 -5.72 20.46
N GLY A 49 -4.28 -5.83 19.60
CA GLY A 49 -5.64 -5.36 19.89
C GLY A 49 -5.84 -3.86 19.67
N THR A 50 -4.83 -3.11 19.23
CA THR A 50 -5.03 -1.73 18.77
C THR A 50 -6.03 -1.74 17.59
N PRO A 51 -7.12 -0.97 17.66
CA PRO A 51 -8.14 -0.98 16.61
C PRO A 51 -7.61 -0.37 15.31
N VAL A 52 -8.11 -0.88 14.19
CA VAL A 52 -7.91 -0.29 12.86
C VAL A 52 -9.12 0.59 12.52
N ARG A 53 -8.86 1.81 12.05
CA ARG A 53 -9.88 2.78 11.62
C ARG A 53 -9.76 3.11 10.13
N LEU A 54 -10.77 3.79 9.61
CA LEU A 54 -10.68 4.47 8.32
C LEU A 54 -10.30 5.93 8.55
N TRP A 55 -9.12 6.32 8.08
CA TRP A 55 -8.56 7.66 8.25
C TRP A 55 -8.10 8.21 6.89
N PRO A 56 -8.05 9.54 6.69
CA PRO A 56 -7.42 10.10 5.49
C PRO A 56 -6.04 9.48 5.25
N CYS A 57 -5.78 9.13 4.00
CA CYS A 57 -4.51 8.56 3.60
C CYS A 57 -3.41 9.61 3.78
N THR A 58 -2.48 9.34 4.70
CA THR A 58 -1.33 10.19 5.03
C THR A 58 -0.02 9.60 4.55
N GLY A 59 -0.02 8.37 4.02
CA GLY A 59 1.18 7.68 3.52
C GLY A 59 2.16 7.31 4.64
N THR A 60 1.66 7.18 5.87
CA THR A 60 2.46 6.83 7.05
C THR A 60 2.52 5.30 7.21
N ALA A 61 3.55 4.80 7.90
CA ALA A 61 3.79 3.36 8.02
C ALA A 61 2.62 2.57 8.64
N HIS A 62 1.84 3.19 9.53
CA HIS A 62 0.65 2.60 10.16
C HIS A 62 -0.57 2.48 9.21
N GLN A 63 -0.42 2.86 7.95
CA GLN A 63 -1.41 2.71 6.88
C GLN A 63 -0.97 1.75 5.76
N THR A 64 0.24 1.21 5.85
CA THR A 64 0.84 0.38 4.82
C THR A 64 0.76 -1.10 5.21
N TRP A 65 0.07 -1.89 4.39
CA TRP A 65 -0.27 -3.28 4.74
C TRP A 65 0.33 -4.27 3.77
N ARG A 66 0.76 -5.41 4.29
CA ARG A 66 1.23 -6.54 3.48
C ARG A 66 0.10 -7.54 3.23
N ARG A 67 -0.24 -7.80 1.97
CA ARG A 67 -1.07 -8.94 1.56
C ARG A 67 -0.17 -10.19 1.50
N SER A 68 -0.59 -11.27 2.15
CA SER A 68 0.08 -12.58 2.13
C SER A 68 -0.43 -13.44 0.99
#